data_AF-A0A7C4VJQ5-F1
#
_entry.id   AF-A0A7C4VJQ5-F1
#
_cell.length_a   1.000
_cell.length_b   1.000
_cell.length_c   1.000
_cell.angle_alpha   90.00
_cell.angle_beta   90.00
_cell.angle_gamma   90.00
#
_symmetry.space_group_name_H-M   'P 1'
#
loop_
_entity.id
_entity.type
_entity.pdbx_description
1 polymer ?
#
loop_
_entity_poly.entity_id
_entity_poly.type
_entity_poly.pdbx_seq_one_letter_code
_entity_poly.pdbx_strand_id
1 'polypeptide(L)'
;MTKESVTNILVELGKKLGFRVGTEIQASDSAWVDVVWFDDRFDFGPKKEDKWSKVKTWRQPVLPVAGFEIEASAGAKPLKGSIANLND
;
A
#
# COMPACT_ATOMS: atom_id res chain seq x y z
N MET A 1 15.00 8.27 -12.31
CA MET A 1 13.59 7.84 -12.25
C MET A 1 12.94 8.60 -11.09
N THR A 2 11.79 9.25 -11.27
CA THR A 2 11.16 10.03 -10.19
C THR A 2 10.24 9.14 -9.35
N LYS A 3 9.93 9.56 -8.12
CA LYS A 3 8.92 8.90 -7.26
C LYS A 3 7.61 8.70 -8.01
N GLU A 4 7.12 9.75 -8.67
CA GLU A 4 5.91 9.71 -9.48
C GLU A 4 5.97 8.68 -10.61
N SER A 5 7.09 8.59 -11.34
CA SER A 5 7.24 7.57 -12.39
C SER A 5 7.16 6.15 -11.83
N VAL A 6 7.79 5.89 -10.68
CA VAL A 6 7.75 4.57 -10.02
C VAL A 6 6.34 4.26 -9.52
N THR A 7 5.66 5.24 -8.90
CA THR A 7 4.27 5.11 -8.45
C THR A 7 3.37 4.71 -9.62
N ASN A 8 3.47 5.40 -10.75
CA ASN A 8 2.65 5.11 -11.93
C ASN A 8 2.90 3.70 -12.47
N ILE A 9 4.17 3.27 -12.56
CA ILE A 9 4.52 1.90 -12.98
C ILE A 9 3.90 0.87 -12.05
N LEU A 10 4.02 1.05 -10.72
CA LEU A 10 3.47 0.11 -9.74
C LEU A 10 1.94 0.08 -9.76
N VAL A 11 1.29 1.21 -10.00
CA VAL A 11 -0.17 1.29 -10.14
C VAL A 11 -0.65 0.55 -11.39
N GLU A 12 0.01 0.77 -12.53
CA GLU A 12 -0.34 0.08 -13.77
C GLU A 12 -0.10 -1.43 -13.67
N LEU A 13 1.05 -1.83 -13.11
CA LEU A 13 1.41 -3.23 -12.96
C LEU A 13 0.43 -3.95 -12.04
N GLY A 14 0.13 -3.40 -10.86
CA GLY A 14 -0.81 -4.00 -9.92
C GLY A 14 -2.18 -4.22 -10.54
N LYS A 15 -2.70 -3.21 -11.26
CA LYS A 15 -3.98 -3.32 -11.99
C LYS A 15 -3.95 -4.39 -13.08
N LYS A 16 -2.86 -4.47 -13.87
CA LYS A 16 -2.71 -5.50 -14.91
C LYS A 16 -2.67 -6.91 -14.34
N LEU A 17 -2.16 -7.07 -13.12
CA LEU A 17 -2.10 -8.34 -12.41
C LEU A 17 -3.40 -8.67 -11.65
N GLY A 18 -4.43 -7.83 -11.77
CA GLY A 18 -5.73 -8.06 -11.13
C GLY A 18 -5.82 -7.58 -9.67
N PHE A 19 -4.81 -6.90 -9.14
CA PHE A 19 -4.88 -6.36 -7.80
C PHE A 19 -5.70 -5.08 -7.74
N ARG A 20 -6.37 -4.88 -6.61
CA ARG A 20 -6.91 -3.57 -6.25
C ARG A 20 -5.76 -2.72 -5.71
N VAL A 21 -5.45 -1.61 -6.38
CA VAL A 21 -4.32 -0.76 -6.00
C VAL A 21 -4.78 0.47 -5.24
N GLY A 22 -4.22 0.65 -4.05
CA GLY A 22 -4.33 1.86 -3.23
C GLY A 22 -3.06 2.69 -3.26
N THR A 23 -3.21 4.00 -3.18
CA THR A 23 -2.10 4.97 -3.11
C THR A 23 -2.27 5.84 -1.89
N GLU A 24 -1.16 6.25 -1.26
CA GLU A 24 -1.16 7.06 -0.03
C GLU A 24 -2.06 6.42 1.04
N ILE A 25 -1.76 5.16 1.36
CA ILE A 25 -2.54 4.35 2.28
C ILE A 25 -2.06 4.62 3.69
N GLN A 26 -2.96 5.11 4.54
CA GLN A 26 -2.66 5.23 5.95
C GLN A 26 -2.70 3.82 6.59
N ALA A 27 -1.55 3.34 7.06
CA ALA A 27 -1.41 2.04 7.74
C ALA A 27 -1.58 2.17 9.26
N SER A 28 -1.28 3.34 9.82
CA SER A 28 -1.53 3.69 11.21
C SER A 28 -1.69 5.21 11.35
N ASP A 29 -1.98 5.70 12.55
CA ASP A 29 -2.06 7.15 12.81
C ASP A 29 -0.77 7.90 12.47
N SER A 30 0.38 7.21 12.41
CA SER A 30 1.71 7.79 12.14
C SER A 30 2.43 7.22 10.91
N ALA A 31 1.83 6.29 10.17
CA ALA A 31 2.47 5.61 9.05
C ALA A 31 1.60 5.62 7.78
N TRP A 32 2.23 5.95 6.66
CA TRP A 32 1.63 6.01 5.33
C TRP A 32 2.47 5.19 4.38
N VAL A 33 1.81 4.44 3.51
CA VAL A 33 2.43 3.62 2.46
C VAL A 33 2.09 4.21 1.10
N ASP A 34 3.10 4.44 0.28
CA ASP A 34 2.92 5.11 -1.02
C ASP A 34 1.99 4.32 -1.97
N VAL A 35 2.21 3.01 -2.12
CA VAL A 35 1.38 2.13 -2.94
C VAL A 35 1.15 0.80 -2.21
N VAL A 36 -0.11 0.33 -2.20
CA VAL A 36 -0.46 -1.00 -1.65
C VAL A 36 -1.29 -1.76 -2.67
N TRP A 37 -0.96 -3.03 -2.86
CA TRP A 37 -1.74 -3.97 -3.64
C TRP A 37 -2.57 -4.84 -2.71
N PHE A 38 -3.89 -4.82 -2.91
CA PHE A 38 -4.85 -5.64 -2.19
C PHE A 38 -5.39 -6.73 -3.12
N ASP A 39 -5.66 -7.88 -2.51
CA ASP A 39 -6.36 -8.97 -3.17
C ASP A 39 -7.80 -8.54 -3.52
N ASP A 40 -8.19 -8.69 -4.78
CA ASP A 40 -9.46 -8.21 -5.31
C ASP A 40 -10.66 -9.07 -4.89
N ARG A 41 -10.42 -10.25 -4.32
CA ARG A 41 -11.44 -11.15 -3.78
C ARG A 41 -12.07 -10.61 -2.49
N PHE A 42 -11.43 -9.64 -1.84
CA PHE A 42 -11.98 -8.97 -0.66
C PHE A 42 -12.67 -7.68 -1.07
N ASP A 43 -13.93 -7.51 -0.63
CA ASP A 43 -14.66 -6.26 -0.84
C ASP A 43 -14.14 -5.17 0.08
N PHE A 44 -13.10 -4.48 -0.38
CA PHE A 44 -12.38 -3.49 0.40
C PHE A 44 -11.84 -2.35 -0.45
N GLY A 45 -11.94 -1.13 0.04
CA GLY A 45 -11.40 0.05 -0.59
C GLY A 45 -12.35 1.23 -0.44
N PRO A 46 -12.03 2.36 -1.08
CA PRO A 46 -12.90 3.51 -1.03
C PRO A 46 -14.21 3.19 -1.74
N LYS A 47 -15.32 3.73 -1.21
CA LYS A 47 -16.57 3.77 -1.98
C LYS A 47 -16.31 4.58 -3.25
N LYS A 48 -17.11 4.34 -4.29
CA LYS A 48 -16.99 5.07 -5.55
C LYS A 48 -16.98 6.57 -5.23
N GLU A 49 -15.92 7.28 -5.66
CA GLU A 49 -15.63 8.72 -5.42
C GLU A 49 -14.87 9.08 -4.13
N ASP A 50 -14.63 8.14 -3.21
CA ASP A 50 -13.78 8.38 -2.04
C ASP A 50 -12.27 8.21 -2.35
N LYS A 51 -11.44 8.92 -1.59
CA LYS A 51 -9.98 8.77 -1.62
C LYS A 51 -9.53 7.60 -0.75
N TRP A 52 -8.46 6.93 -1.16
CA TRP A 52 -7.80 5.88 -0.38
C TRP A 52 -7.34 6.33 1.01
N SER A 53 -6.96 7.59 1.18
CA SER A 53 -6.63 8.19 2.48
C SER A 53 -7.77 8.20 3.50
N LYS A 54 -9.03 8.01 3.08
CA LYS A 54 -10.17 7.85 3.98
C LYS A 54 -10.42 6.40 4.41
N VAL A 55 -9.76 5.44 3.75
CA VAL A 55 -9.93 4.01 4.03
C VAL A 55 -9.05 3.65 5.21
N LYS A 56 -9.66 3.40 6.38
CA LYS A 56 -8.94 2.97 7.58
C LYS A 56 -8.63 1.48 7.49
N THR A 57 -7.58 1.17 6.74
CA THR A 57 -7.15 -0.20 6.42
C THR A 57 -6.90 -1.05 7.67
N TRP A 58 -6.38 -0.44 8.75
CA TRP A 58 -6.15 -1.07 10.06
C TRP A 58 -7.41 -1.44 10.85
N ARG A 59 -8.60 -1.07 10.38
CA ARG A 59 -9.89 -1.43 10.99
C ARG A 59 -10.67 -2.45 10.17
N GLN A 60 -10.11 -2.93 9.08
CA GLN A 60 -10.78 -3.88 8.18
C GLN A 60 -9.95 -5.16 8.06
N PRO A 61 -10.58 -6.34 7.95
CA PRO A 61 -9.89 -7.60 7.76
C PRO A 61 -9.40 -7.70 6.32
N VAL A 62 -8.35 -6.93 5.99
CA VAL A 62 -7.75 -6.90 4.66
C VAL A 62 -6.31 -7.34 4.70
N LEU A 63 -5.96 -8.17 3.72
CA LEU A 63 -4.61 -8.67 3.53
C LEU A 63 -3.96 -7.86 2.40
N PRO A 64 -3.07 -6.90 2.72
CA PRO A 64 -2.20 -6.34 1.70
C PRO A 64 -1.30 -7.47 1.18
N VAL A 65 -1.27 -7.63 -0.14
CA VAL A 65 -0.39 -8.61 -0.81
C VAL A 65 1.03 -8.06 -0.89
N ALA A 66 1.15 -6.75 -1.20
CA ALA A 66 2.42 -6.04 -1.24
C ALA A 66 2.24 -4.56 -0.89
N GLY A 67 3.19 -3.98 -0.16
CA GLY A 67 3.28 -2.55 0.12
C GLY A 67 4.63 -2.00 -0.37
N PHE A 68 4.59 -0.85 -1.04
CA PHE A 68 5.76 -0.19 -1.62
C PHE A 68 5.93 1.18 -1.00
N GLU A 69 7.10 1.41 -0.43
CA GLU A 69 7.58 2.73 -0.01
C GLU A 69 8.58 3.22 -1.06
N ILE A 70 8.35 4.41 -1.60
CA ILE A 70 9.10 4.95 -2.73
C ILE A 70 9.86 6.17 -2.24
N GLU A 71 11.16 5.98 -2.02
CA GLU A 71 12.07 7.06 -1.66
C GLU A 71 12.76 7.63 -2.91
N ALA A 72 12.86 8.96 -3.00
CA ALA A 72 13.45 9.65 -4.13
C ALA A 72 14.99 9.76 -4.09
N SER A 73 15.65 9.32 -3.02
CA SER A 73 17.10 9.41 -2.86
C SER A 73 17.69 8.18 -2.16
N ALA A 74 18.97 7.90 -2.39
CA ALA A 74 19.71 6.70 -1.94
C ALA A 74 19.99 6.64 -0.42
N GLY A 75 19.13 7.24 0.40
CA GLY A 75 19.15 7.18 1.86
C GLY A 75 18.14 6.19 2.44
N ALA A 76 17.75 5.16 1.65
CA ALA A 76 16.76 4.15 2.02
C ALA A 76 17.02 3.61 3.43
N LYS A 77 16.19 4.01 4.39
CA LYS A 77 16.20 3.38 5.71
C LYS A 77 15.61 1.99 5.54
N PRO A 78 16.34 0.92 5.90
CA PRO A 78 15.77 -0.42 5.87
C PRO A 78 14.59 -0.46 6.84
N LEU A 79 13.38 -0.64 6.30
CA LEU A 79 12.20 -0.95 7.08
C LEU A 79 12.37 -2.35 7.64
N LYS A 80 12.81 -2.45 8.90
CA LYS A 80 12.77 -3.70 9.66
C LYS A 80 11.31 -4.02 9.94
N GLY A 81 10.70 -4.85 9.10
CA GLY A 81 9.49 -5.58 9.48
C GLY A 81 9.82 -6.41 10.72
N SER A 82 9.09 -6.19 11.82
CA SER A 82 9.25 -7.02 13.00
C SER A 82 8.61 -8.39 12.74
N ILE A 83 9.44 -9.35 12.33
CA ILE A 83 9.05 -10.77 12.23
C ILE A 83 8.74 -11.35 13.62
N ALA A 84 9.11 -10.63 14.70
CA ALA A 84 8.93 -11.10 16.08
C ALA A 84 7.46 -11.41 16.45
N ASN A 85 6.48 -10.76 15.81
CA ASN A 85 5.06 -10.97 16.11
C ASN A 85 4.41 -12.10 15.29
N LEU A 86 5.16 -12.85 14.48
CA LEU A 86 4.64 -13.99 13.71
C LEU A 86 4.86 -15.34 14.41
N ASN A 87 5.58 -15.35 15.54
CA ASN A 87 5.94 -16.57 16.28
C ASN A 87 5.30 -16.67 17.67
N ASP A 88 4.35 -15.79 18.02
CA ASP A 88 3.51 -15.90 19.22
C ASP A 88 2.10 -16.39 18.86
#